data_AF-A0A937WGV7-F1
#
_entry.id   AF-A0A937WGV7-F1
#
_cell.length_a   1.000
_cell.length_b   1.000
_cell.length_c   1.000
_cell.angle_alpha   90.00
_cell.angle_beta   90.00
_cell.angle_gamma   90.00
#
_symmetry.space_group_name_H-M   'P 1'
#
loop_
_entity.id
_entity.type
_entity.pdbx_description
1 polymer ?
#
loop_
_entity_poly.entity_id
_entity_poly.type
_entity_poly.pdbx_seq_one_letter_code
_entity_poly.pdbx_strand_id
1 'polypeptide(L)'
;MRCFHLWCWTNNPKDAVYCFHCGRNIAQSRRLITSIIVVIIVMLMAVIIYSRRISPSKDNPPEISKVSVASDDTVVANNEIDETETTIVTFYASDPDGAPVTPSATWLNTGKSVTVTHITDNKGNVIATVKWLTGFGDAGAYKLQLKAMSTGASGIELSDTEIIDFTVNKFNRLPKVSNVAISPNTPKDADNLTVNYTFSDENKDGENGTKIQWYKNGAEQTGLRNSHTVSSRLTTPGEKWTVMVNPSDNGGKTFGYKEGSEPSATVTIIYTTPDRNKPKPPVSPLDTRDIKPTIEKPTVTTAQPTIEYGNVVITSQPIGAEVYIDGKYKGRSACTIKLPVGAHAISLKMSGYLPWDAAVYVSSDKTVKVTPELFKEP
;
A
#
# COMPACT_ATOMS: atom_id res chain seq x y z
N MET A 1 75.17 8.04 64.94
CA MET A 1 74.53 8.14 66.26
C MET A 1 73.34 9.06 66.17
N ARG A 2 72.30 8.75 66.94
CA ARG A 2 70.98 9.40 66.96
C ARG A 2 71.02 10.88 67.36
N CYS A 3 69.95 11.55 66.93
CA CYS A 3 69.40 12.88 67.19
C CYS A 3 69.90 13.66 68.41
N PHE A 4 69.96 14.99 68.25
CA PHE A 4 69.25 15.88 69.18
C PHE A 4 68.58 17.04 68.43
N HIS A 5 67.27 17.14 68.65
CA HIS A 5 66.45 18.32 68.40
C HIS A 5 66.80 19.38 69.44
N LEU A 6 66.86 20.66 69.03
CA LEU A 6 66.53 21.76 69.93
C LEU A 6 65.64 22.76 69.19
N TRP A 7 64.44 22.93 69.72
CA TRP A 7 63.46 23.96 69.33
C TRP A 7 63.85 25.30 69.96
N CYS A 8 63.59 26.39 69.24
CA CYS A 8 63.19 27.66 69.85
C CYS A 8 61.99 28.20 69.07
N TRP A 9 60.92 28.51 69.81
CA TRP A 9 59.63 28.95 69.30
C TRP A 9 59.55 30.48 69.36
N THR A 10 59.46 31.06 68.15
CA THR A 10 58.65 32.19 67.69
C THR A 10 58.59 33.51 68.45
N ASN A 11 58.66 34.60 67.69
CA ASN A 11 57.44 35.36 67.37
C ASN A 11 57.55 36.02 65.98
N ASN A 12 56.57 35.68 65.13
CA ASN A 12 56.23 36.21 63.81
C ASN A 12 56.93 35.61 62.55
N PRO A 13 56.15 35.19 61.52
CA PRO A 13 56.59 34.22 60.54
C PRO A 13 57.23 34.83 59.28
N LYS A 14 58.49 34.45 59.09
CA LYS A 14 59.13 34.02 57.83
C LYS A 14 59.68 35.12 56.91
N ASP A 15 60.73 35.75 57.40
CA ASP A 15 61.98 35.86 56.63
C ASP A 15 62.58 34.46 56.37
N ALA A 16 63.15 34.25 55.18
CA ALA A 16 64.15 33.22 54.95
C ALA A 16 65.16 33.71 53.91
N VAL A 17 66.25 34.30 54.40
CA VAL A 17 67.44 34.65 53.60
C VAL A 17 68.31 33.40 53.48
N TYR A 18 68.61 32.97 52.25
CA TYR A 18 69.65 31.99 51.95
C TYR A 18 70.81 32.68 51.22
N CYS A 19 71.99 32.70 51.86
CA CYS A 19 73.25 33.09 51.25
C CYS A 19 73.79 31.96 50.36
N PHE A 20 74.13 32.26 49.10
CA PHE A 20 74.93 31.37 48.24
C PHE A 20 76.16 32.10 47.71
N HIS A 21 77.32 31.45 47.88
CA HIS A 21 78.64 31.88 47.45
C HIS A 21 78.77 31.94 45.91
N CYS A 22 79.50 32.95 45.45
CA CYS A 22 79.81 33.23 44.05
C CYS A 22 81.13 32.56 43.62
N GLY A 23 81.16 31.98 42.41
CA GLY A 23 82.42 31.85 41.64
C GLY A 23 82.66 30.54 40.89
N ARG A 24 82.20 30.46 39.62
CA ARG A 24 82.92 29.95 38.42
C ARG A 24 81.95 29.63 37.26
N ASN A 25 82.39 29.92 36.02
CA ASN A 25 81.89 29.47 34.71
C ASN A 25 80.88 30.34 33.91
N ILE A 26 81.33 31.49 33.39
CA ILE A 26 80.61 32.30 32.38
C ILE A 26 80.81 31.77 30.93
N ALA A 27 81.84 30.94 30.67
CA ALA A 27 82.13 30.44 29.32
C ALA A 27 81.33 29.18 28.92
N GLN A 28 81.04 28.29 29.87
CA GLN A 28 80.17 27.13 29.63
C GLN A 28 78.70 27.52 29.46
N SER A 29 78.23 28.55 30.17
CA SER A 29 76.85 29.02 30.07
C SER A 29 76.53 29.62 28.69
N ARG A 30 77.47 30.36 28.07
CA ARG A 30 77.27 30.91 26.72
C ARG A 30 77.08 29.81 25.66
N ARG A 31 77.87 28.74 25.68
CA ARG A 31 77.71 27.63 24.73
C ARG A 31 76.40 26.86 24.95
N LEU A 32 76.00 26.67 26.21
CA LEU A 32 74.75 26.01 26.55
C LEU A 32 73.52 26.83 26.10
N ILE A 33 73.54 28.15 26.32
CA ILE A 33 72.46 29.05 25.93
C ILE A 33 72.33 29.11 24.40
N THR A 34 73.43 29.21 23.65
CA THR A 34 73.37 29.21 22.18
C THR A 34 72.83 27.88 21.63
N SER A 35 73.22 26.74 22.21
CA SER A 35 72.67 25.43 21.82
C SER A 35 71.18 25.29 22.16
N ILE A 36 70.73 25.79 23.32
CA ILE A 36 69.31 25.77 23.70
C ILE A 36 68.48 26.66 22.77
N ILE A 37 68.97 27.85 22.42
CA ILE A 37 68.28 28.76 21.49
C ILE A 37 68.17 28.13 20.10
N VAL A 38 69.22 27.48 19.59
CA VAL A 38 69.17 26.79 18.30
C VAL A 38 68.19 25.61 18.33
N VAL A 39 68.16 24.82 19.41
CA VAL A 39 67.19 23.72 19.56
C VAL A 39 65.75 24.26 19.66
N ILE A 40 65.52 25.36 20.38
CA ILE A 40 64.21 26.01 20.47
C ILE A 40 63.78 26.58 19.11
N ILE A 41 64.68 27.20 18.35
CA ILE A 41 64.38 27.70 17.00
C ILE A 41 64.09 26.55 16.05
N VAL A 42 64.85 25.46 16.09
CA VAL A 42 64.60 24.27 15.26
C VAL A 42 63.30 23.59 15.66
N MET A 43 62.97 23.51 16.95
CA MET A 43 61.68 23.01 17.45
C MET A 43 60.52 23.94 17.03
N LEU A 44 60.67 25.26 17.13
CA LEU A 44 59.67 26.23 16.70
C LEU A 44 59.47 26.20 15.18
N MET A 45 60.56 26.07 14.40
CA MET A 45 60.49 25.91 12.95
C MET A 45 59.90 24.56 12.57
N ALA A 46 60.20 23.47 13.29
CA ALA A 46 59.57 22.17 13.10
C ALA A 46 58.07 22.22 13.48
N VAL A 47 57.70 22.94 14.53
CA VAL A 47 56.29 23.20 14.92
C VAL A 47 55.59 24.07 13.88
N ILE A 48 56.25 25.07 13.29
CA ILE A 48 55.71 25.91 12.20
C ILE A 48 55.59 25.09 10.91
N ILE A 49 56.55 24.23 10.59
CA ILE A 49 56.50 23.33 9.42
C ILE A 49 55.44 22.23 9.63
N TYR A 50 55.29 21.70 10.84
CA TYR A 50 54.28 20.71 11.22
C TYR A 50 52.88 21.31 11.26
N SER A 51 52.71 22.51 11.83
CA SER A 51 51.45 23.26 11.82
C SER A 51 51.06 23.82 10.45
N ARG A 52 52.02 23.95 9.51
CA ARG A 52 51.75 24.24 8.10
C ARG A 52 51.54 23.01 7.22
N ARG A 53 51.81 21.79 7.69
CA ARG A 53 51.68 20.53 6.92
C ARG A 53 50.47 19.66 7.28
N ILE A 54 49.62 20.10 8.20
CA ILE A 54 48.33 19.46 8.47
C ILE A 54 47.28 20.57 8.56
N SER A 55 46.73 20.99 7.42
CA SER A 55 45.32 21.40 7.41
C SER A 55 44.54 20.09 7.36
N PRO A 56 43.88 19.65 8.44
CA PRO A 56 42.92 18.56 8.32
C PRO A 56 41.81 19.06 7.40
N SER A 57 41.48 18.27 6.38
CA SER A 57 40.46 18.61 5.39
C SER A 57 39.20 19.11 6.08
N LYS A 58 38.79 20.34 5.74
CA LYS A 58 37.49 20.90 6.11
C LYS A 58 36.37 20.32 5.24
N ASP A 59 36.48 19.05 4.85
CA ASP A 59 35.47 18.38 4.01
C ASP A 59 34.52 17.63 4.94
N ASN A 60 33.36 18.22 5.19
CA ASN A 60 32.23 17.63 5.88
C ASN A 60 31.48 16.69 4.91
N PRO A 61 30.93 15.56 5.39
CA PRO A 61 30.12 14.70 4.54
C PRO A 61 28.82 15.42 4.14
N PRO A 62 28.20 15.02 3.02
CA PRO A 62 26.84 15.44 2.72
C PRO A 62 25.87 14.88 3.77
N GLU A 63 24.68 15.46 3.88
CA GLU A 63 23.63 15.05 4.81
C GLU A 63 22.32 14.80 4.06
N ILE A 64 21.65 13.69 4.36
CA ILE A 64 20.27 13.40 3.95
C ILE A 64 19.32 13.89 5.05
N SER A 65 18.25 14.58 4.66
CA SER A 65 17.23 15.08 5.57
C SER A 65 15.84 15.12 4.92
N LYS A 66 14.82 15.40 5.74
CA LYS A 66 13.42 15.62 5.30
C LYS A 66 12.89 14.53 4.37
N VAL A 67 13.15 13.27 4.75
CA VAL A 67 12.64 12.12 4.02
C VAL A 67 11.12 12.04 4.21
N SER A 68 10.40 11.91 3.10
CA SER A 68 8.95 11.76 3.08
C SER A 68 8.53 10.69 2.09
N VAL A 69 7.53 9.90 2.47
CA VAL A 69 6.94 8.84 1.65
C VAL A 69 5.48 9.20 1.39
N ALA A 70 5.07 9.11 0.12
CA ALA A 70 3.69 9.30 -0.30
C ALA A 70 3.23 8.18 -1.24
N SER A 71 1.97 7.79 -1.16
CA SER A 71 1.28 6.93 -2.14
C SER A 71 0.09 7.70 -2.70
N ASP A 72 -0.03 7.73 -4.03
CA ASP A 72 -1.12 8.45 -4.75
C ASP A 72 -1.40 9.86 -4.16
N ASP A 73 -0.34 10.64 -3.96
CA ASP A 73 -0.32 11.99 -3.35
C ASP A 73 -0.80 12.10 -1.89
N THR A 74 -0.92 10.97 -1.19
CA THR A 74 -1.17 10.92 0.25
C THR A 74 0.08 10.52 1.03
N VAL A 75 0.39 11.24 2.11
CA VAL A 75 1.49 10.85 3.00
C VAL A 75 1.17 9.50 3.63
N VAL A 76 2.08 8.55 3.50
CA VAL A 76 1.91 7.20 4.03
C VAL A 76 2.46 7.15 5.45
N ALA A 77 1.62 6.78 6.42
CA ALA A 77 2.09 6.49 7.76
C ALA A 77 2.78 5.13 7.78
N ASN A 78 3.93 5.02 8.46
CA ASN A 78 4.68 3.78 8.65
C ASN A 78 5.16 3.08 7.35
N ASN A 79 5.11 3.76 6.20
CA ASN A 79 5.55 3.23 4.90
C ASN A 79 4.89 1.90 4.50
N GLU A 80 3.65 1.69 4.95
CA GLU A 80 2.80 0.58 4.54
C GLU A 80 2.04 0.97 3.27
N ILE A 81 2.28 0.25 2.18
CA ILE A 81 1.70 0.52 0.87
C ILE A 81 1.01 -0.74 0.35
N ASP A 82 -0.04 -0.60 -0.44
CA ASP A 82 -0.70 -1.77 -1.02
C ASP A 82 -0.05 -2.16 -2.37
N GLU A 83 -0.20 -3.42 -2.78
CA GLU A 83 0.08 -3.81 -4.19
C GLU A 83 -0.72 -2.88 -5.13
N THR A 84 -0.17 -2.59 -6.30
CA THR A 84 -0.75 -1.70 -7.34
C THR A 84 -0.72 -0.20 -7.02
N GLU A 85 -0.19 0.20 -5.87
CA GLU A 85 0.02 1.60 -5.55
C GLU A 85 1.33 2.14 -6.15
N THR A 86 1.30 3.44 -6.49
CA THR A 86 2.51 4.19 -6.82
C THR A 86 3.01 4.88 -5.57
N THR A 87 4.22 4.51 -5.16
CA THR A 87 4.94 5.11 -4.04
C THR A 87 5.99 6.09 -4.54
N ILE A 88 6.02 7.26 -3.91
CA ILE A 88 6.95 8.34 -4.17
C ILE A 88 7.72 8.61 -2.87
N VAL A 89 9.03 8.45 -2.92
CA VAL A 89 9.94 8.84 -1.85
C VAL A 89 10.64 10.11 -2.25
N THR A 90 10.55 11.14 -1.41
CA THR A 90 11.27 12.40 -1.60
C THR A 90 12.23 12.61 -0.44
N PHE A 91 13.46 13.01 -0.73
CA PHE A 91 14.46 13.35 0.28
C PHE A 91 15.28 14.56 -0.15
N TYR A 92 15.81 15.27 0.85
CA TYR A 92 16.67 16.43 0.65
C TYR A 92 18.10 15.99 0.96
N ALA A 93 19.04 16.41 0.14
CA ALA A 93 20.47 16.18 0.37
C ALA A 93 21.25 17.49 0.22
N SER A 94 22.14 17.77 1.16
CA SER A 94 22.94 19.00 1.17
C SER A 94 24.35 18.71 1.65
N ASP A 95 25.31 19.48 1.16
CA ASP A 95 26.69 19.42 1.62
C ASP A 95 27.01 20.70 2.42
N PRO A 96 27.48 20.59 3.68
CA PRO A 96 27.79 21.77 4.50
C PRO A 96 28.84 22.70 3.89
N ASP A 97 29.72 22.18 3.02
CA ASP A 97 30.76 22.95 2.35
C ASP A 97 30.31 23.52 1.00
N GLY A 98 29.06 23.23 0.59
CA GLY A 98 28.47 23.68 -0.66
C GLY A 98 28.98 22.93 -1.89
N ALA A 99 29.61 21.77 -1.70
CA ALA A 99 30.01 20.91 -2.80
C ALA A 99 28.78 20.26 -3.48
N PRO A 100 28.82 20.00 -4.80
CA PRO A 100 27.70 19.37 -5.50
C PRO A 100 27.40 17.97 -4.96
N VAL A 101 26.13 17.71 -4.64
CA VAL A 101 25.69 16.40 -4.16
C VAL A 101 25.11 15.56 -5.29
N THR A 102 25.46 14.27 -5.32
CA THR A 102 24.92 13.27 -6.23
C THR A 102 24.03 12.29 -5.45
N PRO A 103 22.70 12.31 -5.64
CA PRO A 103 21.81 11.35 -4.99
C PRO A 103 21.74 10.03 -5.76
N SER A 104 21.54 8.93 -5.03
CA SER A 104 21.30 7.60 -5.58
C SER A 104 20.42 6.78 -4.64
N ALA A 105 19.79 5.71 -5.15
CA ALA A 105 18.96 4.82 -4.35
C ALA A 105 19.05 3.37 -4.84
N THR A 106 19.00 2.41 -3.91
CA THR A 106 19.12 0.97 -4.19
C THR A 106 18.18 0.18 -3.28
N TRP A 107 17.46 -0.79 -3.84
CA TRP A 107 16.73 -1.77 -3.05
C TRP A 107 17.70 -2.81 -2.47
N LEU A 108 17.87 -2.85 -1.15
CA LEU A 108 18.83 -3.76 -0.52
C LEU A 108 18.43 -5.23 -0.66
N ASN A 109 17.13 -5.54 -0.60
CA ASN A 109 16.64 -6.92 -0.69
C ASN A 109 16.86 -7.54 -2.08
N THR A 110 16.88 -6.73 -3.14
CA THR A 110 17.02 -7.19 -4.54
C THR A 110 18.35 -6.80 -5.18
N GLY A 111 19.11 -5.90 -4.56
CA GLY A 111 20.34 -5.32 -5.11
C GLY A 111 20.12 -4.40 -6.32
N LYS A 112 18.87 -4.13 -6.71
CA LYS A 112 18.54 -3.37 -7.92
C LYS A 112 18.63 -1.87 -7.65
N SER A 113 19.43 -1.17 -8.45
CA SER A 113 19.45 0.30 -8.47
C SER A 113 18.12 0.86 -8.93
N VAL A 114 17.70 1.97 -8.33
CA VAL A 114 16.45 2.66 -8.66
C VAL A 114 16.75 3.95 -9.39
N THR A 115 15.92 4.30 -10.37
CA THR A 115 16.03 5.59 -11.05
C THR A 115 15.67 6.70 -10.07
N VAL A 116 16.61 7.61 -9.85
CA VAL A 116 16.43 8.81 -9.04
C VAL A 116 16.33 10.02 -9.97
N THR A 117 15.23 10.75 -9.86
CA THR A 117 15.10 12.08 -10.48
C THR A 117 15.39 13.14 -9.44
N HIS A 118 16.01 14.25 -9.79
CA HIS A 118 16.31 15.30 -8.82
C HIS A 118 16.34 16.69 -9.43
N ILE A 119 16.17 17.70 -8.57
CA ILE A 119 16.40 19.10 -8.87
C ILE A 119 17.48 19.65 -7.94
N THR A 120 18.34 20.51 -8.45
CA THR A 120 19.45 21.11 -7.71
C THR A 120 19.23 22.61 -7.61
N ASP A 121 19.39 23.17 -6.41
CA ASP A 121 19.33 24.61 -6.21
C ASP A 121 20.66 25.30 -6.58
N ASN A 122 20.67 26.63 -6.54
CA ASN A 122 21.86 27.43 -6.86
C ASN A 122 23.02 27.25 -5.86
N LYS A 123 22.82 26.52 -4.76
CA LYS A 123 23.82 26.23 -3.73
C LYS A 123 24.31 24.78 -3.79
N GLY A 124 23.86 23.98 -4.76
CA GLY A 124 24.23 22.58 -4.89
C GLY A 124 23.42 21.61 -4.03
N ASN A 125 22.40 22.09 -3.30
CA ASN A 125 21.49 21.22 -2.55
C ASN A 125 20.51 20.55 -3.50
N VAL A 126 20.13 19.32 -3.17
CA VAL A 126 19.35 18.47 -4.05
C VAL A 126 18.04 18.05 -3.39
N ILE A 127 16.95 18.13 -4.14
CA ILE A 127 15.69 17.45 -3.81
C ILE A 127 15.57 16.28 -4.76
N ALA A 128 15.64 15.06 -4.22
CA ALA A 128 15.63 13.83 -4.98
C ALA A 128 14.32 13.07 -4.76
N THR A 129 13.85 12.43 -5.84
CA THR A 129 12.60 11.69 -5.89
C THR A 129 12.83 10.31 -6.49
N VAL A 130 12.33 9.30 -5.80
CA VAL A 130 12.27 7.90 -6.21
C VAL A 130 10.81 7.54 -6.42
N LYS A 131 10.47 7.02 -7.60
CA LYS A 131 9.13 6.53 -7.91
C LYS A 131 9.15 5.01 -8.04
N TRP A 132 8.25 4.33 -7.34
CA TRP A 132 8.08 2.89 -7.40
C TRP A 132 6.62 2.55 -7.61
N LEU A 133 6.32 1.81 -8.67
CA LEU A 133 5.01 1.21 -8.91
C LEU A 133 5.07 -0.24 -8.42
N THR A 134 4.30 -0.58 -7.39
CA THR A 134 4.18 -1.97 -6.94
C THR A 134 3.24 -2.72 -7.87
N GLY A 135 3.62 -3.94 -8.25
CA GLY A 135 2.80 -4.85 -9.04
C GLY A 135 2.07 -5.86 -8.16
N PHE A 136 1.15 -6.57 -8.80
CA PHE A 136 0.59 -7.79 -8.25
C PHE A 136 1.69 -8.84 -8.00
N GLY A 137 1.79 -9.35 -6.77
CA GLY A 137 2.80 -10.34 -6.36
C GLY A 137 4.03 -9.72 -5.69
N ASP A 138 4.09 -8.40 -5.56
CA ASP A 138 5.15 -7.67 -4.87
C ASP A 138 4.88 -7.53 -3.36
N ALA A 139 3.88 -8.21 -2.79
CA ALA A 139 3.68 -8.20 -1.34
C ALA A 139 4.91 -8.74 -0.58
N GLY A 140 5.36 -7.99 0.43
CA GLY A 140 6.54 -8.34 1.21
C GLY A 140 7.21 -7.15 1.87
N ALA A 141 8.35 -7.43 2.52
CA ALA A 141 9.17 -6.42 3.18
C ALA A 141 10.32 -5.97 2.26
N TYR A 142 10.48 -4.67 2.12
CA TYR A 142 11.50 -4.05 1.27
C TYR A 142 12.29 -3.01 2.06
N LYS A 143 13.58 -2.89 1.74
CA LYS A 143 14.47 -1.87 2.30
C LYS A 143 15.07 -1.03 1.19
N LEU A 144 14.73 0.26 1.17
CA LEU A 144 15.30 1.22 0.24
C LEU A 144 16.47 1.92 0.92
N GLN A 145 17.68 1.79 0.38
CA GLN A 145 18.80 2.62 0.79
C GLN A 145 18.85 3.85 -0.10
N LEU A 146 18.75 5.02 0.51
CA LEU A 146 19.08 6.31 -0.08
C LEU A 146 20.56 6.60 0.19
N LYS A 147 21.26 7.18 -0.78
CA LYS A 147 22.66 7.58 -0.63
C LYS A 147 22.91 8.92 -1.29
N ALA A 148 23.53 9.84 -0.56
CA ALA A 148 24.04 11.11 -1.06
C ALA A 148 25.56 11.05 -1.10
N MET A 149 26.19 11.39 -2.23
CA MET A 149 27.64 11.44 -2.38
C MET A 149 28.09 12.84 -2.75
N SER A 150 29.24 13.26 -2.22
CA SER A 150 29.86 14.54 -2.52
C SER A 150 31.36 14.37 -2.61
N THR A 151 32.01 15.15 -3.47
CA THR A 151 33.47 15.21 -3.54
C THR A 151 33.88 16.57 -2.98
N GLY A 152 34.45 16.57 -1.78
CA GLY A 152 34.88 17.78 -1.09
C GLY A 152 36.02 18.49 -1.81
N ALA A 153 36.43 19.66 -1.31
CA ALA A 153 37.48 20.47 -1.93
C ALA A 153 38.84 19.77 -1.99
N SER A 154 39.07 18.77 -1.13
CA SER A 154 40.29 17.95 -1.13
C SER A 154 40.24 16.78 -2.13
N GLY A 155 39.15 16.61 -2.87
CA GLY A 155 38.97 15.53 -3.85
C GLY A 155 38.60 14.17 -3.23
N ILE A 156 38.27 14.13 -1.95
CA ILE A 156 37.83 12.92 -1.24
C ILE A 156 36.33 12.76 -1.43
N GLU A 157 35.89 11.57 -1.85
CA GLU A 157 34.48 11.22 -1.92
C GLU A 157 33.96 10.84 -0.53
N LEU A 158 32.92 11.54 -0.09
CA LEU A 158 32.20 11.30 1.15
C LEU A 158 30.75 10.97 0.84
N SER A 159 30.08 10.29 1.77
CA SER A 159 28.68 9.94 1.58
C SER A 159 27.91 9.83 2.88
N ASP A 160 26.60 10.07 2.78
CA ASP A 160 25.62 9.76 3.80
C ASP A 160 24.55 8.82 3.24
N THR A 161 23.98 8.00 4.11
CA THR A 161 23.03 6.95 3.75
C THR A 161 21.88 6.89 4.74
N GLU A 162 20.67 6.78 4.22
CA GLU A 162 19.44 6.59 5.01
C GLU A 162 18.71 5.35 4.51
N ILE A 163 18.13 4.56 5.42
CA ILE A 163 17.40 3.34 5.07
C ILE A 163 15.93 3.50 5.44
N ILE A 164 15.07 3.24 4.46
CA ILE A 164 13.62 3.24 4.63
C ILE A 164 13.11 1.81 4.52
N ASP A 165 12.40 1.37 5.57
CA ASP A 165 11.66 0.12 5.56
C ASP A 165 10.27 0.33 4.97
N PHE A 166 9.89 -0.55 4.06
CA PHE A 166 8.58 -0.62 3.41
C PHE A 166 7.94 -1.97 3.68
N THR A 167 6.62 -1.95 3.88
CA THR A 167 5.79 -3.14 3.83
C THR A 167 4.80 -2.99 2.69
N VAL A 168 4.89 -3.88 1.70
CA VAL A 168 3.88 -4.00 0.64
C VAL A 168 2.84 -5.01 1.10
N ASN A 169 1.64 -4.52 1.37
CA ASN A 169 0.50 -5.33 1.76
C ASN A 169 -0.11 -5.99 0.52
N LYS A 170 -0.57 -7.24 0.68
CA LYS A 170 -1.36 -7.89 -0.37
C LYS A 170 -2.65 -7.12 -0.58
N PHE A 171 -2.87 -6.67 -1.81
CA PHE A 171 -4.16 -6.16 -2.22
C PHE A 171 -5.11 -7.34 -2.49
N ASN A 172 -6.37 -7.23 -2.06
CA ASN A 172 -7.35 -8.30 -2.28
C ASN A 172 -7.74 -8.36 -3.75
N ARG A 173 -7.65 -9.55 -4.37
CA ARG A 173 -8.03 -9.75 -5.77
C ARG A 173 -9.45 -10.30 -5.83
N LEU A 174 -10.17 -9.93 -6.89
CA LEU A 174 -11.54 -10.38 -7.05
C LEU A 174 -11.58 -11.91 -7.26
N PRO A 175 -12.52 -12.63 -6.61
CA PRO A 175 -12.67 -14.05 -6.80
C PRO A 175 -13.28 -14.33 -8.18
N LYS A 176 -12.98 -15.49 -8.77
CA LYS A 176 -13.47 -15.87 -10.10
C LYS A 176 -14.21 -17.20 -10.02
N VAL A 177 -15.27 -17.35 -10.81
CA VAL A 177 -15.96 -18.61 -11.05
C VAL A 177 -15.96 -18.94 -12.54
N SER A 178 -15.60 -20.17 -12.86
CA SER A 178 -15.61 -20.72 -14.22
C SER A 178 -16.44 -22.00 -14.29
N ASN A 179 -16.72 -22.48 -15.50
CA ASN A 179 -17.39 -23.76 -15.74
C ASN A 179 -18.76 -23.92 -15.04
N VAL A 180 -19.53 -22.83 -14.90
CA VAL A 180 -20.89 -22.92 -14.37
C VAL A 180 -21.72 -23.80 -15.29
N ALA A 181 -22.26 -24.88 -14.74
CA ALA A 181 -23.04 -25.86 -15.47
C ALA A 181 -24.15 -26.43 -14.59
N ILE A 182 -25.27 -26.81 -15.21
CA ILE A 182 -26.33 -27.57 -14.56
C ILE A 182 -26.19 -29.04 -14.98
N SER A 183 -26.19 -29.94 -14.01
CA SER A 183 -26.20 -31.39 -14.22
C SER A 183 -27.56 -31.98 -13.80
N PRO A 184 -28.14 -32.89 -14.59
CA PRO A 184 -27.68 -33.30 -15.92
C PRO A 184 -27.86 -32.17 -16.96
N ASN A 185 -27.06 -32.18 -18.04
CA ASN A 185 -27.12 -31.17 -19.09
C ASN A 185 -28.36 -31.28 -20.00
N THR A 186 -29.06 -32.42 -19.93
CA THR A 186 -30.30 -32.74 -20.66
C THR A 186 -31.33 -33.34 -19.69
N PRO A 187 -31.79 -32.54 -18.70
CA PRO A 187 -32.59 -33.04 -17.59
C PRO A 187 -33.99 -33.46 -18.02
N LYS A 188 -34.41 -34.62 -17.52
CA LYS A 188 -35.75 -35.17 -17.65
C LYS A 188 -36.63 -34.76 -16.48
N ASP A 189 -37.92 -35.01 -16.60
CA ASP A 189 -38.95 -34.71 -15.60
C ASP A 189 -38.74 -35.37 -14.22
N ALA A 190 -37.98 -36.46 -14.16
CA ALA A 190 -37.62 -37.13 -12.91
C ALA A 190 -36.29 -36.62 -12.31
N ASP A 191 -35.48 -35.88 -13.07
CA ASP A 191 -34.13 -35.50 -12.69
C ASP A 191 -34.12 -34.26 -11.80
N ASN A 192 -33.39 -34.33 -10.69
CA ASN A 192 -33.02 -33.13 -9.95
C ASN A 192 -31.95 -32.36 -10.74
N LEU A 193 -31.97 -31.04 -10.64
CA LEU A 193 -30.92 -30.19 -11.18
C LEU A 193 -29.87 -29.94 -10.10
N THR A 194 -28.60 -30.01 -10.45
CA THR A 194 -27.47 -29.67 -9.57
C THR A 194 -26.57 -28.66 -10.26
N VAL A 195 -26.24 -27.56 -9.61
CA VAL A 195 -25.24 -26.61 -10.13
C VAL A 195 -23.84 -27.08 -9.79
N ASN A 196 -22.95 -27.04 -10.78
CA ASN A 196 -21.52 -27.26 -10.64
C ASN A 196 -20.78 -26.04 -11.17
N TYR A 197 -19.68 -25.68 -10.52
CA TYR A 197 -18.82 -24.57 -10.93
C TYR A 197 -17.42 -24.75 -10.34
N THR A 198 -16.46 -24.00 -10.85
CA THR A 198 -15.09 -23.96 -10.34
C THR A 198 -14.78 -22.58 -9.80
N PHE A 199 -14.60 -22.46 -8.49
CA PHE A 199 -14.10 -21.26 -7.84
C PHE A 199 -12.57 -21.19 -7.95
N SER A 200 -12.04 -20.01 -8.26
CA SER A 200 -10.61 -19.72 -8.19
C SER A 200 -10.40 -18.33 -7.61
N ASP A 201 -9.53 -18.25 -6.63
CA ASP A 201 -9.10 -16.99 -6.03
C ASP A 201 -7.56 -16.90 -6.07
N GLU A 202 -7.03 -15.73 -6.41
CA GLU A 202 -5.59 -15.51 -6.55
C GLU A 202 -4.90 -15.27 -5.20
N ASN A 203 -5.64 -14.85 -4.17
CA ASN A 203 -5.15 -14.68 -2.79
C ASN A 203 -5.16 -16.01 -2.01
N LYS A 204 -5.79 -17.05 -2.56
CA LYS A 204 -6.07 -18.37 -1.94
C LYS A 204 -7.01 -18.26 -0.74
N ASP A 205 -7.84 -17.24 -0.72
CA ASP A 205 -8.87 -17.12 0.29
C ASP A 205 -9.97 -18.14 -0.03
N GLY A 206 -10.48 -18.80 1.01
CA GLY A 206 -11.54 -19.80 0.86
C GLY A 206 -12.83 -19.16 0.36
N GLU A 207 -13.58 -19.89 -0.48
CA GLU A 207 -14.89 -19.45 -0.95
C GLU A 207 -15.83 -19.20 0.24
N ASN A 208 -16.27 -17.95 0.42
CA ASN A 208 -17.14 -17.59 1.54
C ASN A 208 -18.08 -16.44 1.14
N GLY A 209 -19.38 -16.74 1.13
CA GLY A 209 -20.42 -15.77 0.78
C GLY A 209 -20.84 -15.77 -0.69
N THR A 210 -20.42 -16.76 -1.49
CA THR A 210 -20.92 -16.97 -2.86
C THR A 210 -22.43 -17.05 -2.88
N LYS A 211 -23.05 -16.29 -3.80
CA LYS A 211 -24.49 -16.26 -3.98
C LYS A 211 -24.87 -17.14 -5.17
N ILE A 212 -25.82 -18.04 -4.98
CA ILE A 212 -26.42 -18.85 -6.04
C ILE A 212 -27.88 -18.44 -6.19
N GLN A 213 -28.28 -18.09 -7.41
CA GLN A 213 -29.66 -17.67 -7.71
C GLN A 213 -30.22 -18.49 -8.86
N TRP A 214 -31.43 -19.02 -8.66
CA TRP A 214 -32.14 -19.82 -9.66
C TRP A 214 -33.29 -19.03 -10.26
N TYR A 215 -33.49 -19.19 -11.56
CA TYR A 215 -34.56 -18.56 -12.33
C TYR A 215 -35.34 -19.63 -13.09
N LYS A 216 -36.67 -19.56 -12.98
CA LYS A 216 -37.61 -20.41 -13.70
C LYS A 216 -38.32 -19.55 -14.74
N ASN A 217 -38.11 -19.85 -16.02
CA ASN A 217 -38.63 -19.07 -17.15
C ASN A 217 -38.32 -17.56 -17.03
N GLY A 218 -37.16 -17.21 -16.50
CA GLY A 218 -36.73 -15.82 -16.27
C GLY A 218 -37.18 -15.19 -14.96
N ALA A 219 -38.04 -15.84 -14.15
CA ALA A 219 -38.46 -15.35 -12.83
C ALA A 219 -37.60 -15.96 -11.71
N GLU A 220 -37.04 -15.11 -10.83
CA GLU A 220 -36.21 -15.56 -9.70
C GLU A 220 -37.01 -16.46 -8.75
N GLN A 221 -36.42 -17.59 -8.35
CA GLN A 221 -36.94 -18.50 -7.35
C GLN A 221 -36.25 -18.21 -6.00
N THR A 222 -36.75 -17.22 -5.28
CA THR A 222 -36.12 -16.71 -4.05
C THR A 222 -35.97 -17.76 -2.95
N GLY A 223 -36.88 -18.76 -2.90
CA GLY A 223 -36.80 -19.90 -1.98
C GLY A 223 -35.68 -20.91 -2.29
N LEU A 224 -35.00 -20.77 -3.43
CA LEU A 224 -33.88 -21.60 -3.86
C LEU A 224 -32.53 -20.86 -3.78
N ARG A 225 -32.49 -19.64 -3.21
CA ARG A 225 -31.25 -18.89 -3.03
C ARG A 225 -30.23 -19.72 -2.25
N ASN A 226 -29.00 -19.75 -2.75
CA ASN A 226 -27.87 -20.51 -2.21
C ASN A 226 -28.07 -22.04 -2.22
N SER A 227 -29.15 -22.56 -2.82
CA SER A 227 -29.32 -23.99 -3.00
C SER A 227 -28.45 -24.49 -4.14
N HIS A 228 -27.72 -25.57 -3.89
CA HIS A 228 -26.95 -26.27 -4.92
C HIS A 228 -27.80 -27.19 -5.79
N THR A 229 -29.05 -27.44 -5.38
CA THR A 229 -29.95 -28.35 -6.09
C THR A 229 -31.37 -27.78 -6.25
N VAL A 230 -32.03 -28.16 -7.34
CA VAL A 230 -33.47 -27.97 -7.56
C VAL A 230 -34.10 -29.35 -7.66
N SER A 231 -35.06 -29.65 -6.79
CA SER A 231 -35.77 -30.93 -6.82
C SER A 231 -36.64 -31.04 -8.08
N SER A 232 -36.70 -32.23 -8.69
CA SER A 232 -37.62 -32.56 -9.77
C SER A 232 -39.09 -32.33 -9.43
N ARG A 233 -39.44 -32.24 -8.14
CA ARG A 233 -40.79 -31.89 -7.68
C ARG A 233 -41.20 -30.43 -7.99
N LEU A 234 -40.23 -29.56 -8.27
CA LEU A 234 -40.43 -28.14 -8.58
C LEU A 234 -40.34 -27.86 -10.08
N THR A 235 -39.93 -28.85 -10.86
CA THR A 235 -39.72 -28.73 -12.31
C THR A 235 -40.89 -29.34 -13.08
N THR A 236 -41.08 -28.90 -14.31
CA THR A 236 -42.04 -29.45 -15.26
C THR A 236 -41.43 -29.43 -16.66
N PRO A 237 -41.67 -30.45 -17.50
CA PRO A 237 -41.22 -30.44 -18.89
C PRO A 237 -41.59 -29.17 -19.66
N GLY A 238 -40.65 -28.67 -20.44
CA GLY A 238 -40.73 -27.42 -21.19
C GLY A 238 -40.28 -26.18 -20.41
N GLU A 239 -40.04 -26.28 -19.10
CA GLU A 239 -39.49 -25.17 -18.33
C GLU A 239 -38.01 -24.93 -18.62
N LYS A 240 -37.64 -23.66 -18.71
CA LYS A 240 -36.27 -23.20 -18.82
C LYS A 240 -35.77 -22.80 -17.43
N TRP A 241 -34.73 -23.47 -16.96
CA TRP A 241 -34.10 -23.23 -15.67
C TRP A 241 -32.70 -22.65 -15.86
N THR A 242 -32.46 -21.48 -15.27
CA THR A 242 -31.17 -20.78 -15.31
C THR A 242 -30.62 -20.64 -13.90
N VAL A 243 -29.32 -20.91 -13.72
CA VAL A 243 -28.59 -20.63 -12.47
C VAL A 243 -27.56 -19.54 -12.72
N MET A 244 -27.44 -18.61 -11.79
CA MET A 244 -26.40 -17.57 -11.75
C MET A 244 -25.55 -17.75 -10.50
N VAL A 245 -24.23 -17.68 -10.64
CA VAL A 245 -23.28 -17.82 -9.53
C VAL A 245 -22.46 -16.54 -9.42
N ASN A 246 -22.55 -15.86 -8.27
CA ASN A 246 -21.75 -14.69 -7.98
C ASN A 246 -20.76 -15.02 -6.85
N PRO A 247 -19.48 -15.26 -7.16
CA PRO A 247 -18.50 -15.66 -6.16
C PRO A 247 -18.16 -14.53 -5.22
N SER A 248 -17.84 -14.90 -3.98
CA SER A 248 -17.27 -14.01 -3.00
C SER A 248 -16.16 -14.68 -2.23
N ASP A 249 -15.15 -13.89 -1.88
CA ASP A 249 -14.18 -14.21 -0.83
C ASP A 249 -14.51 -13.45 0.46
N ASN A 250 -13.80 -13.82 1.54
CA ASN A 250 -13.74 -13.08 2.81
C ASN A 250 -15.09 -12.67 3.42
N GLY A 251 -16.08 -13.55 3.34
CA GLY A 251 -17.38 -13.40 4.02
C GLY A 251 -18.36 -12.48 3.30
N GLY A 252 -18.33 -12.42 1.96
CA GLY A 252 -19.33 -11.66 1.20
C GLY A 252 -18.93 -10.23 0.81
N LYS A 253 -17.66 -9.85 0.98
CA LYS A 253 -17.21 -8.44 0.90
C LYS A 253 -16.68 -8.02 -0.47
N THR A 254 -16.23 -8.97 -1.28
CA THR A 254 -15.67 -8.76 -2.61
C THR A 254 -16.36 -9.71 -3.58
N PHE A 255 -17.07 -9.15 -4.57
CA PHE A 255 -17.80 -9.94 -5.56
C PHE A 255 -17.03 -9.99 -6.87
N GLY A 256 -16.97 -11.18 -7.47
CA GLY A 256 -16.15 -11.45 -8.65
C GLY A 256 -16.63 -10.87 -9.97
N TYR A 257 -17.89 -10.44 -10.04
CA TYR A 257 -18.53 -10.00 -11.28
C TYR A 257 -19.42 -8.77 -11.09
N LYS A 258 -19.62 -8.04 -12.19
CA LYS A 258 -20.67 -7.04 -12.28
C LYS A 258 -22.04 -7.70 -12.29
N GLU A 259 -23.02 -6.96 -11.81
CA GLU A 259 -24.44 -7.29 -12.01
C GLU A 259 -24.75 -7.41 -13.51
N GLY A 260 -25.23 -8.59 -13.93
CA GLY A 260 -25.54 -8.92 -15.32
C GLY A 260 -24.42 -9.57 -16.14
N SER A 261 -23.22 -9.77 -15.58
CA SER A 261 -22.14 -10.56 -16.20
C SER A 261 -21.82 -11.82 -15.41
N GLU A 262 -22.71 -12.25 -14.51
CA GLU A 262 -22.48 -13.40 -13.67
C GLU A 262 -22.45 -14.67 -14.52
N PRO A 263 -21.47 -15.55 -14.29
CA PRO A 263 -21.42 -16.82 -14.98
C PRO A 263 -22.70 -17.59 -14.67
N SER A 264 -23.36 -18.03 -15.74
CA SER A 264 -24.67 -18.65 -15.69
C SER A 264 -24.75 -19.87 -16.58
N ALA A 265 -25.62 -20.79 -16.23
CA ALA A 265 -25.95 -21.96 -17.03
C ALA A 265 -27.46 -22.08 -17.16
N THR A 266 -27.90 -22.61 -18.30
CA THR A 266 -29.34 -22.78 -18.57
C THR A 266 -29.61 -24.14 -19.19
N VAL A 267 -30.67 -24.79 -18.71
CA VAL A 267 -31.18 -26.06 -19.24
C VAL A 267 -32.69 -25.97 -19.49
N THR A 268 -33.21 -26.85 -20.34
CA THR A 268 -34.65 -27.01 -20.56
C THR A 268 -35.04 -28.43 -20.17
N ILE A 269 -36.08 -28.57 -19.35
CA ILE A 269 -36.56 -29.88 -18.92
C ILE A 269 -37.22 -30.57 -20.12
N ILE A 270 -36.75 -31.75 -20.49
CA ILE A 270 -37.31 -32.53 -21.59
C ILE A 270 -38.35 -33.52 -21.08
N TYR A 271 -39.36 -33.77 -21.91
CA TYR A 271 -40.28 -34.87 -21.68
C TYR A 271 -39.52 -36.19 -21.80
N THR A 272 -39.66 -37.05 -20.80
CA THR A 272 -39.52 -38.48 -21.07
C THR A 272 -40.73 -38.92 -21.87
N THR A 273 -40.55 -39.79 -22.85
CA THR A 273 -41.68 -40.52 -23.44
C THR A 273 -42.56 -41.06 -22.31
N PRO A 274 -43.89 -40.92 -22.38
CA PRO A 274 -44.75 -41.16 -21.24
C PRO A 274 -44.61 -42.61 -20.77
N ASP A 275 -43.99 -42.82 -19.61
CA ASP A 275 -44.24 -44.03 -18.84
C ASP A 275 -45.71 -43.96 -18.40
N ARG A 276 -46.55 -44.82 -19.00
CA ARG A 276 -48.00 -44.88 -18.76
C ARG A 276 -48.37 -45.25 -17.31
N ASN A 277 -47.40 -45.51 -16.43
CA ASN A 277 -47.63 -45.99 -15.07
C ASN A 277 -47.32 -45.01 -13.94
N LYS A 278 -47.14 -43.69 -14.17
CA LYS A 278 -46.92 -42.72 -13.07
C LYS A 278 -48.09 -41.75 -12.86
N PRO A 279 -48.58 -41.55 -11.62
CA PRO A 279 -49.67 -40.61 -11.33
C PRO A 279 -49.26 -39.16 -11.64
N LYS A 280 -50.18 -38.43 -12.29
CA LYS A 280 -50.13 -36.97 -12.47
C LYS A 280 -50.02 -36.28 -11.10
N PRO A 281 -49.24 -35.19 -10.94
CA PRO A 281 -49.23 -34.44 -9.70
C PRO A 281 -50.66 -33.97 -9.33
N PRO A 282 -51.01 -33.95 -8.03
CA PRO A 282 -52.33 -33.52 -7.59
C PRO A 282 -52.52 -32.06 -8.01
N VAL A 283 -53.49 -31.84 -8.90
CA VAL A 283 -54.03 -30.51 -9.13
C VAL A 283 -54.77 -30.14 -7.85
N SER A 284 -54.22 -29.24 -7.04
CA SER A 284 -54.98 -28.68 -5.91
C SER A 284 -56.21 -27.96 -6.48
N PRO A 285 -57.44 -28.31 -6.07
CA PRO A 285 -58.61 -27.52 -6.42
C PRO A 285 -58.51 -26.19 -5.67
N LEU A 286 -58.48 -25.08 -6.41
CA LEU A 286 -58.75 -23.78 -5.83
C LEU A 286 -60.26 -23.72 -5.55
N ASP A 287 -60.64 -24.08 -4.32
CA ASP A 287 -62.01 -23.87 -3.85
C ASP A 287 -62.22 -22.36 -3.61
N THR A 288 -63.18 -21.79 -4.33
CA THR A 288 -63.47 -20.34 -4.38
C THR A 288 -64.83 -20.02 -3.75
N ARG A 289 -65.26 -20.78 -2.74
CA ARG A 289 -66.50 -20.51 -2.02
C ARG A 289 -66.19 -20.19 -0.56
N ASP A 290 -66.67 -19.03 -0.15
CA ASP A 290 -66.75 -18.52 1.22
C ASP A 290 -65.48 -17.87 1.83
N ILE A 291 -65.07 -16.72 1.28
CA ILE A 291 -64.45 -15.66 2.10
C ILE A 291 -65.15 -14.32 1.82
N LYS A 292 -66.02 -13.93 2.75
CA LYS A 292 -66.57 -12.58 2.89
C LYS A 292 -65.43 -11.66 3.38
N PRO A 293 -65.14 -10.50 2.74
CA PRO A 293 -64.08 -9.62 3.20
C PRO A 293 -64.57 -8.80 4.40
N THR A 294 -64.08 -9.12 5.59
CA THR A 294 -64.11 -8.20 6.74
C THR A 294 -62.76 -7.48 6.77
N ILE A 295 -62.74 -6.23 6.33
CA ILE A 295 -61.57 -5.34 6.42
C ILE A 295 -61.50 -4.86 7.87
N GLU A 296 -60.74 -5.55 8.72
CA GLU A 296 -60.16 -4.92 9.91
C GLU A 296 -58.70 -4.61 9.63
N LYS A 297 -58.42 -3.31 9.57
CA LYS A 297 -57.14 -2.68 9.28
C LYS A 297 -56.12 -3.02 10.38
N PRO A 298 -55.05 -3.79 10.13
CA PRO A 298 -53.94 -3.86 11.06
C PRO A 298 -53.09 -2.60 10.88
N THR A 299 -52.99 -1.80 11.95
CA THR A 299 -52.09 -0.64 12.00
C THR A 299 -50.68 -1.14 12.28
N VAL A 300 -49.95 -1.48 11.22
CA VAL A 300 -48.50 -1.73 11.30
C VAL A 300 -47.80 -0.38 11.21
N THR A 301 -47.22 0.09 12.31
CA THR A 301 -46.32 1.24 12.31
C THR A 301 -45.03 0.85 11.59
N THR A 302 -44.91 1.23 10.32
CA THR A 302 -43.68 1.06 9.54
C THR A 302 -42.68 2.13 9.92
N ALA A 303 -41.60 1.74 10.62
CA ALA A 303 -40.38 2.55 10.64
C ALA A 303 -39.83 2.62 9.21
N GLN A 304 -39.73 3.82 8.65
CA GLN A 304 -39.22 4.05 7.30
C GLN A 304 -37.69 3.91 7.32
N PRO A 305 -37.09 3.02 6.49
CA PRO A 305 -35.64 2.89 6.44
C PRO A 305 -35.01 4.18 5.91
N THR A 306 -34.21 4.85 6.73
CA THR A 306 -33.37 5.99 6.31
C THR A 306 -32.20 5.47 5.47
N ILE A 307 -32.14 5.88 4.20
CA ILE A 307 -31.01 5.57 3.31
C ILE A 307 -29.85 6.51 3.68
N GLU A 308 -28.78 5.94 4.21
CA GLU A 308 -27.52 6.65 4.47
C GLU A 308 -26.69 6.77 3.18
N TYR A 309 -25.75 7.73 3.14
CA TYR A 309 -24.93 8.01 1.96
C TYR A 309 -23.45 8.18 2.32
N GLY A 310 -22.55 7.85 1.38
CA GLY A 310 -21.10 8.12 1.45
C GLY A 310 -20.58 8.78 0.16
N ASN A 311 -19.30 9.18 0.15
CA ASN A 311 -18.67 9.85 -0.99
C ASN A 311 -17.72 8.91 -1.72
N VAL A 312 -17.69 8.97 -3.05
CA VAL A 312 -16.73 8.27 -3.90
C VAL A 312 -15.99 9.25 -4.78
N VAL A 313 -14.67 9.29 -4.68
CA VAL A 313 -13.77 10.09 -5.53
C VAL A 313 -13.23 9.16 -6.63
N ILE A 314 -13.47 9.53 -7.89
CA ILE A 314 -13.12 8.73 -9.05
C ILE A 314 -12.19 9.54 -9.95
N THR A 315 -10.96 9.08 -10.15
CA THR A 315 -9.99 9.63 -11.10
C THR A 315 -9.66 8.57 -12.17
N SER A 316 -8.76 8.87 -13.12
CA SER A 316 -8.19 7.85 -14.00
C SER A 316 -6.91 8.35 -14.68
N GLN A 317 -6.12 7.43 -15.22
CA GLN A 317 -4.99 7.72 -16.10
C GLN A 317 -5.18 7.02 -17.45
N PRO A 318 -5.34 7.74 -18.58
CA PRO A 318 -5.52 9.20 -18.67
C PRO A 318 -6.82 9.71 -18.03
N ILE A 319 -6.82 10.99 -17.62
CA ILE A 319 -7.99 11.67 -17.07
C ILE A 319 -9.03 11.96 -18.17
N GLY A 320 -10.31 12.02 -17.82
CA GLY A 320 -11.39 12.34 -18.74
C GLY A 320 -12.18 11.13 -19.25
N ALA A 321 -11.98 9.96 -18.64
CA ALA A 321 -12.73 8.75 -18.92
C ALA A 321 -14.19 8.92 -18.45
N GLU A 322 -15.13 8.43 -19.24
CA GLU A 322 -16.55 8.41 -18.91
C GLU A 322 -16.80 7.48 -17.73
N VAL A 323 -17.39 8.00 -16.66
CA VAL A 323 -17.69 7.28 -15.42
C VAL A 323 -19.15 6.86 -15.42
N TYR A 324 -19.39 5.58 -15.19
CA TYR A 324 -20.72 4.99 -15.03
C TYR A 324 -20.82 4.35 -13.64
N ILE A 325 -21.92 4.63 -12.93
CA ILE A 325 -22.25 4.00 -11.64
C ILE A 325 -23.56 3.22 -11.79
N ASP A 326 -23.53 1.93 -11.47
CA ASP A 326 -24.65 1.00 -11.62
C ASP A 326 -25.24 1.06 -13.04
N GLY A 327 -24.36 1.10 -14.04
CA GLY A 327 -24.70 1.22 -15.45
C GLY A 327 -25.18 2.60 -15.92
N LYS A 328 -25.29 3.59 -15.02
CA LYS A 328 -25.74 4.96 -15.35
C LYS A 328 -24.57 5.93 -15.47
N TYR A 329 -24.50 6.68 -16.56
CA TYR A 329 -23.48 7.72 -16.75
C TYR A 329 -23.56 8.79 -15.65
N LYS A 330 -22.41 9.14 -15.06
CA LYS A 330 -22.29 10.12 -13.97
C LYS A 330 -21.33 11.27 -14.26
N GLY A 331 -20.62 11.25 -15.38
CA GLY A 331 -19.70 12.31 -15.78
C GLY A 331 -18.38 11.76 -16.31
N ARG A 332 -17.32 12.56 -16.20
CA ARG A 332 -15.96 12.14 -16.56
C ARG A 332 -15.04 12.21 -15.34
N SER A 333 -14.05 11.34 -15.27
CA SER A 333 -12.97 11.42 -14.28
C SER A 333 -12.15 12.71 -14.51
N ALA A 334 -11.68 13.43 -13.50
CA ALA A 334 -11.85 13.24 -12.07
C ALA A 334 -13.17 13.83 -11.54
N CYS A 335 -13.93 13.07 -10.74
CA CYS A 335 -15.19 13.52 -10.15
C CYS A 335 -15.44 12.94 -8.75
N THR A 336 -16.29 13.60 -7.96
CA THR A 336 -16.78 13.07 -6.67
C THR A 336 -18.28 12.86 -6.74
N ILE A 337 -18.75 11.67 -6.34
CA ILE A 337 -20.15 11.25 -6.41
C ILE A 337 -20.61 10.80 -5.04
N LYS A 338 -21.77 11.30 -4.60
CA LYS A 338 -22.44 10.84 -3.37
C LYS A 338 -23.36 9.67 -3.70
N LEU A 339 -23.15 8.53 -3.04
CA LEU A 339 -23.88 7.29 -3.30
C LEU A 339 -24.51 6.74 -2.01
N PRO A 340 -25.65 6.04 -2.09
CA PRO A 340 -26.17 5.29 -0.96
C PRO A 340 -25.13 4.37 -0.34
N VAL A 341 -25.27 4.06 0.96
CA VAL A 341 -24.46 3.03 1.59
C VAL A 341 -24.80 1.68 0.97
N GLY A 342 -23.77 0.95 0.53
CA GLY A 342 -23.94 -0.32 -0.20
C GLY A 342 -22.88 -0.53 -1.29
N ALA A 343 -22.97 -1.66 -1.98
CA ALA A 343 -22.11 -1.97 -3.12
C ALA A 343 -22.61 -1.25 -4.38
N HIS A 344 -21.69 -0.61 -5.10
CA HIS A 344 -21.94 0.09 -6.35
C HIS A 344 -20.96 -0.37 -7.43
N ALA A 345 -21.45 -0.64 -8.64
CA ALA A 345 -20.62 -0.98 -9.77
C ALA A 345 -20.11 0.28 -10.47
N ILE A 346 -18.80 0.39 -10.67
CA ILE A 346 -18.13 1.52 -11.30
C ILE A 346 -17.48 1.05 -12.60
N SER A 347 -17.77 1.74 -13.70
CA SER A 347 -17.18 1.47 -15.02
C SER A 347 -16.60 2.75 -15.60
N LEU A 348 -15.37 2.69 -16.10
CA LEU A 348 -14.70 3.77 -16.78
C LEU A 348 -14.45 3.39 -18.24
N LYS A 349 -14.84 4.28 -19.15
CA LYS A 349 -14.67 4.09 -20.60
C LYS A 349 -13.95 5.28 -21.21
N MET A 350 -12.96 5.02 -22.05
CA MET A 350 -12.33 6.03 -22.87
C MET A 350 -12.08 5.48 -24.28
N SER A 351 -12.34 6.30 -25.29
CA SER A 351 -12.10 5.92 -26.68
C SER A 351 -10.64 5.54 -26.91
N GLY A 352 -10.40 4.36 -27.48
CA GLY A 352 -9.05 3.82 -27.73
C GLY A 352 -8.41 3.13 -26.52
N TYR A 353 -9.16 2.91 -25.44
CA TYR A 353 -8.73 2.23 -24.24
C TYR A 353 -9.69 1.11 -23.86
N LEU A 354 -9.14 0.04 -23.29
CA LEU A 354 -9.91 -1.06 -22.72
C LEU A 354 -10.81 -0.52 -21.58
N PRO A 355 -12.06 -0.98 -21.49
CA PRO A 355 -12.95 -0.58 -20.41
C PRO A 355 -12.39 -1.06 -19.07
N TRP A 356 -12.47 -0.21 -18.05
CA TRP A 356 -12.09 -0.55 -16.68
C TRP A 356 -13.32 -0.65 -15.80
N ASP A 357 -13.34 -1.62 -14.91
CA ASP A 357 -14.52 -1.96 -14.13
C ASP A 357 -14.17 -2.45 -12.72
N ALA A 358 -14.89 -1.97 -11.71
CA ALA A 358 -14.78 -2.44 -10.34
C ALA A 358 -16.09 -2.29 -9.58
N ALA A 359 -16.27 -3.05 -8.49
CA ALA A 359 -17.31 -2.80 -7.52
C ALA A 359 -16.70 -2.11 -6.29
N VAL A 360 -17.40 -1.13 -5.73
CA VAL A 360 -16.98 -0.38 -4.54
C VAL A 360 -18.08 -0.43 -3.49
N TYR A 361 -17.70 -0.71 -2.24
CA TYR A 361 -18.62 -0.61 -1.11
C TYR A 361 -18.55 0.78 -0.47
N VAL A 362 -19.66 1.50 -0.48
CA VAL A 362 -19.80 2.83 0.10
C VAL A 362 -20.32 2.67 1.53
N SER A 363 -19.57 3.18 2.51
CA SER A 363 -19.98 3.21 3.93
C SER A 363 -20.42 4.62 4.32
N SER A 364 -21.29 4.76 5.33
CA SER A 364 -21.68 6.07 5.84
C SER A 364 -20.46 6.84 6.35
N ASP A 365 -20.40 8.13 6.01
CA ASP A 365 -19.39 9.09 6.44
C ASP A 365 -17.92 8.78 6.05
N LYS A 366 -17.68 7.81 5.16
CA LYS A 366 -16.36 7.55 4.57
C LYS A 366 -16.27 7.98 3.11
N THR A 367 -15.07 8.39 2.71
CA THR A 367 -14.75 8.68 1.30
C THR A 367 -13.97 7.51 0.73
N VAL A 368 -14.48 6.91 -0.35
CA VAL A 368 -13.79 5.84 -1.10
C VAL A 368 -13.12 6.45 -2.33
N LYS A 369 -11.86 6.07 -2.62
CA LYS A 369 -11.13 6.53 -3.80
C LYS A 369 -11.01 5.41 -4.84
N VAL A 370 -11.10 5.78 -6.11
CA VAL A 370 -11.03 4.89 -7.27
C VAL A 370 -10.18 5.55 -8.35
N THR A 371 -9.00 5.00 -8.63
CA THR A 371 -7.97 5.68 -9.44
C THR A 371 -7.36 4.78 -10.54
N PRO A 372 -8.17 4.20 -11.45
CA PRO A 372 -7.67 3.25 -12.45
C PRO A 372 -6.74 3.82 -13.52
N GLU A 373 -5.76 3.01 -13.91
CA GLU A 373 -5.01 3.17 -15.16
C GLU A 373 -5.73 2.42 -16.30
N LEU A 374 -5.99 3.11 -17.40
CA LEU A 374 -6.61 2.54 -18.59
C LEU A 374 -5.52 2.14 -19.59
N PHE A 375 -5.59 0.91 -20.07
CA PHE A 375 -4.69 0.39 -21.10
C PHE A 375 -5.27 0.61 -22.49
N LYS A 376 -4.44 0.92 -23.47
CA LYS A 376 -4.90 1.08 -24.86
C LYS A 376 -5.42 -0.24 -25.42
N GLU A 377 -6.43 -0.15 -26.28
CA GLU A 377 -6.82 -1.31 -27.09
C GLU A 377 -5.67 -1.64 -28.07
N PRO A 378 -5.31 -2.93 -28.23
CA PRO A 378 -4.17 -3.37 -29.03
C PRO A 378 -4.30 -3.09 -30.53
#